data_AF-A0A3S0K2H4-F1
#
_entry.id   AF-A0A3S0K2H4-F1
#
_cell.length_a   1.000
_cell.length_b   1.000
_cell.length_c   1.000
_cell.angle_alpha   90.00
_cell.angle_beta   90.00
_cell.angle_gamma   90.00
#
_symmetry.space_group_name_H-M   'P 1'
#
loop_
_entity.id
_entity.type
_entity.pdbx_description
1 polymer ?
#
loop_
_entity_poly.entity_id
_entity_poly.type
_entity_poly.pdbx_seq_one_letter_code
_entity_poly.pdbx_strand_id
1 'polypeptide(L)'
;MATVRLTVAQALVKHLSAQFVIVDGREQPLFAGVWAIFGHGNVAGLGEALHAARDTLPTYRAHNEQGMAHAAIAFAKANARRRMMACTTSVGPGAVNMVTAAALAHVNRLPVLLLPGDTFATRTPDPVLQQVEQPGDFTVSANDCFRPVSRFWDRITRAEQLMPSLRRAIQVLTDPVDCGPVTLCLPQDVQAEAHDFPLSFFERTIHRTRRPEADRDELVEALAALRGAAKPLIVAGGGVHYSGACAALADFAARHGIPVAETQAGKGALAWNHPCNVGSIGVTGSSAANALAEEADVVLAVGTRLADFTTASWSVFGNPAGRLIGLNVAAFDAAKGGALTLVADAARGLESLGAGLAGWMAPTAWRATAQEHMSLWNRVVDAATADAGLDLPTDAQVLGAVNRAAGEDGVVVCAAGGLPGELHKLWRTARPGGYHLEYGFSCMGYEIAGGLGVKMAEPEREVFVMVGDGSYMMMNSELAVSVMMKRKLVVVLLDNRGYGCINRLQNACGGAPFNNLLRDAHFETDVLPAVDFAAHLRALGAVTEQVTGVAALSDALERAKASPVTYAIVINTDPLPSTKEGGAWWDVPVPEVSTRPEVTAARARYVAAKARQRR
;
A
#
# COMPACT_ATOMS: atom_id res chain seq x y z
N MET A 1 38.30 -0.98 24.49
CA MET A 1 37.49 -0.18 23.54
C MET A 1 36.86 0.96 24.32
N ALA A 2 36.76 2.16 23.75
CA ALA A 2 36.05 3.26 24.40
C ALA A 2 34.54 2.98 24.41
N THR A 3 33.92 3.11 25.57
CA THR A 3 32.49 2.88 25.79
C THR A 3 31.82 4.15 26.31
N VAL A 4 30.49 4.17 26.26
CA VAL A 4 29.65 5.19 26.89
C VAL A 4 28.55 4.49 27.66
N ARG A 5 28.31 4.93 28.90
CA ARG A 5 27.25 4.39 29.75
C ARG A 5 25.92 5.06 29.40
N LEU A 6 24.96 4.29 28.89
CA LEU A 6 23.63 4.75 28.49
C LEU A 6 22.58 3.72 28.91
N THR A 7 21.33 4.15 29.11
CA THR A 7 20.22 3.19 29.19
C THR A 7 19.97 2.53 27.84
N VAL A 8 19.29 1.38 27.81
CA VAL A 8 18.87 0.71 26.56
C VAL A 8 18.04 1.65 25.69
N ALA A 9 17.10 2.40 26.27
CA ALA A 9 16.30 3.37 25.54
C ALA A 9 17.15 4.50 24.92
N GLN A 10 18.10 5.06 25.69
CA GLN A 10 19.03 6.08 25.20
C GLN A 10 19.93 5.56 24.08
N ALA A 11 20.45 4.34 24.23
CA ALA A 11 21.27 3.70 23.20
C ALA A 11 20.48 3.42 21.92
N LEU A 12 19.23 2.96 22.04
CA LEU A 12 18.34 2.74 20.89
C LEU A 12 18.12 4.05 20.13
N VAL A 13 17.68 5.11 20.82
CA VAL A 13 17.40 6.41 20.20
C VAL A 13 18.64 7.03 19.57
N LYS A 14 19.79 6.95 20.25
CA LYS A 14 21.07 7.43 19.73
C LYS A 14 21.52 6.65 18.49
N HIS A 15 21.32 5.32 18.48
CA HIS A 15 21.64 4.50 17.31
C HIS A 15 20.75 4.82 16.11
N LEU A 16 19.43 4.97 16.31
CA LEU A 16 18.51 5.33 15.23
C LEU A 16 18.84 6.71 14.63
N SER A 17 19.24 7.67 15.46
CA SER A 17 19.63 9.02 15.04
C SER A 17 20.93 9.05 14.21
N ALA A 18 21.74 7.98 14.26
CA ALA A 18 22.99 7.86 13.52
C ALA A 18 22.82 7.19 12.12
N GLN A 19 21.59 6.86 11.72
CA GLN A 19 21.30 6.17 10.46
C GLN A 19 20.85 7.16 9.37
N PHE A 20 21.54 7.13 8.22
CA PHE A 20 21.32 8.06 7.11
C PHE A 20 21.15 7.33 5.78
N VAL A 21 20.61 8.04 4.79
CA VAL A 21 20.45 7.59 3.40
C VAL A 21 20.70 8.77 2.47
N ILE A 22 21.09 8.49 1.22
CA ILE A 22 21.11 9.50 0.15
C ILE A 22 19.84 9.39 -0.67
N VAL A 23 19.03 10.46 -0.68
CA VAL A 23 17.81 10.60 -1.47
C VAL A 23 17.98 11.81 -2.37
N ASP A 24 17.96 11.57 -3.68
CA ASP A 24 18.05 12.60 -4.72
C ASP A 24 19.27 13.52 -4.56
N GLY A 25 20.42 12.88 -4.29
CA GLY A 25 21.72 13.55 -4.08
C GLY A 25 21.88 14.22 -2.71
N ARG A 26 20.84 14.21 -1.86
CA ARG A 26 20.87 14.82 -0.53
C ARG A 26 20.91 13.75 0.55
N GLU A 27 21.76 13.98 1.53
CA GLU A 27 21.77 13.19 2.74
C GLU A 27 20.56 13.51 3.62
N GLN A 28 19.87 12.47 4.08
CA GLN A 28 18.71 12.58 4.96
C GLN A 28 18.77 11.50 6.05
N PRO A 29 18.15 11.74 7.22
CA PRO A 29 17.95 10.69 8.21
C PRO A 29 17.14 9.52 7.64
N LEU A 30 17.58 8.29 7.91
CA LEU A 30 16.86 7.07 7.55
C LEU A 30 15.52 7.00 8.29
N PHE A 31 15.56 7.27 9.60
CA PHE A 31 14.37 7.43 10.43
C PHE A 31 13.96 8.90 10.46
N ALA A 32 12.81 9.23 9.88
CA ALA A 32 12.29 10.61 9.86
C ALA A 32 11.67 11.03 11.20
N GLY A 33 11.52 10.11 12.14
CA GLY A 33 11.01 10.34 13.48
C GLY A 33 10.38 9.08 14.08
N VAL A 34 9.81 9.26 15.27
CA VAL A 34 9.13 8.20 16.03
C VAL A 34 7.71 8.62 16.33
N TRP A 35 6.74 7.80 15.95
CA TRP A 35 5.39 7.94 16.45
C TRP A 35 5.27 7.29 17.82
N ALA A 36 4.69 7.99 18.79
CA ALA A 36 4.58 7.51 20.15
C ALA A 36 3.20 7.78 20.74
N ILE A 37 2.61 6.74 21.32
CA ILE A 37 1.59 6.87 22.36
C ILE A 37 2.22 6.34 23.64
N PHE A 38 2.36 7.23 24.62
CA PHE A 38 3.03 6.93 25.87
C PHE A 38 2.05 6.33 26.90
N GLY A 39 2.50 5.25 27.54
CA GLY A 39 1.92 4.69 28.75
C GLY A 39 3.03 4.17 29.66
N HIS A 40 2.70 3.55 30.78
CA HIS A 40 3.71 3.05 31.72
C HIS A 40 4.73 2.10 31.06
N GLY A 41 4.31 1.41 29.98
CA GLY A 41 5.13 0.49 29.20
C GLY A 41 6.34 1.08 28.48
N ASN A 42 6.35 2.38 28.19
CA ASN A 42 7.40 3.01 27.38
C ASN A 42 7.75 4.44 27.80
N VAL A 43 6.91 5.14 28.58
CA VAL A 43 7.11 6.56 28.91
C VAL A 43 8.37 6.82 29.74
N ALA A 44 8.67 5.95 30.71
CA ALA A 44 9.77 6.19 31.65
C ALA A 44 11.15 5.95 31.00
N GLY A 45 11.26 4.98 30.08
CA GLY A 45 12.47 4.67 29.35
C GLY A 45 12.54 5.42 28.01
N LEU A 46 11.77 4.97 27.02
CA LEU A 46 11.75 5.58 25.69
C LEU A 46 11.30 7.04 25.71
N GLY A 47 10.31 7.41 26.51
CA GLY A 47 9.83 8.80 26.59
C GLY A 47 10.92 9.78 27.05
N GLU A 48 11.73 9.39 28.04
CA GLU A 48 12.90 10.16 28.49
C GLU A 48 13.93 10.33 27.36
N ALA A 49 14.34 9.22 26.75
CA ALA A 49 15.34 9.21 25.68
C ALA A 49 14.90 10.01 24.45
N LEU A 50 13.64 9.87 24.04
CA LEU A 50 13.06 10.59 22.91
C LEU A 50 12.92 12.09 23.19
N HIS A 51 12.58 12.48 24.42
CA HIS A 51 12.55 13.89 24.79
C HIS A 51 13.94 14.52 24.69
N ALA A 52 14.99 13.82 25.13
CA ALA A 52 16.37 14.28 25.03
C ALA A 52 16.85 14.42 23.57
N ALA A 53 16.40 13.54 22.67
CA ALA A 53 16.80 13.52 21.25
C ALA A 53 15.84 14.26 20.29
N ARG A 54 14.85 14.98 20.81
CA ARG A 54 13.73 15.56 20.02
C ARG A 54 14.15 16.45 18.84
N ASP A 55 15.31 17.09 18.93
CA ASP A 55 15.83 17.97 17.88
C ASP A 55 16.48 17.21 16.71
N THR A 56 16.92 15.96 16.94
CA THR A 56 17.55 15.09 15.92
C THR A 56 16.63 13.96 15.46
N LEU A 57 15.78 13.44 16.34
CA LEU A 57 14.81 12.40 16.07
C LEU A 57 13.44 12.84 16.63
N PRO A 58 12.63 13.56 15.84
CA PRO A 58 11.38 14.13 16.33
C PRO A 58 10.37 13.04 16.71
N THR A 59 9.59 13.32 17.77
CA THR A 59 8.51 12.46 18.23
C THR A 59 7.15 13.03 17.82
N TYR A 60 6.28 12.20 17.25
CA TYR A 60 4.96 12.56 16.80
C TYR A 60 3.88 11.84 17.60
N ARG A 61 2.76 12.52 17.84
CA ARG A 61 1.60 11.98 18.57
C ARG A 61 0.47 11.66 17.62
N ALA A 62 -0.11 10.48 17.80
CA ALA A 62 -1.36 10.06 17.18
C ALA A 62 -2.51 9.90 18.19
N HIS A 63 -3.69 9.55 17.71
CA HIS A 63 -4.84 9.21 18.54
C HIS A 63 -5.10 7.71 18.63
N ASN A 64 -4.52 6.90 17.72
CA ASN A 64 -4.60 5.45 17.75
C ASN A 64 -3.28 4.81 17.26
N GLU A 65 -2.86 3.70 17.88
CA GLU A 65 -1.58 3.05 17.56
C GLU A 65 -1.56 2.40 16.16
N GLN A 66 -2.68 1.88 15.68
CA GLN A 66 -2.80 1.44 14.29
C GLN A 66 -2.65 2.64 13.33
N GLY A 67 -3.23 3.80 13.70
CA GLY A 67 -3.23 5.01 12.88
C GLY A 67 -1.83 5.56 12.67
N MET A 68 -1.06 5.68 13.74
CA MET A 68 0.34 6.11 13.61
C MET A 68 1.21 5.15 12.82
N ALA A 69 0.99 3.84 12.98
CA ALA A 69 1.71 2.84 12.22
C ALA A 69 1.36 2.92 10.72
N HIS A 70 0.08 3.14 10.38
CA HIS A 70 -0.34 3.39 9.00
C HIS A 70 0.31 4.65 8.40
N ALA A 71 0.40 5.74 9.17
CA ALA A 71 1.09 6.96 8.75
C ALA A 71 2.58 6.72 8.50
N ALA A 72 3.27 6.00 9.41
CA ALA A 72 4.66 5.60 9.23
C ALA A 72 4.88 4.73 7.97
N ILE A 73 3.99 3.76 7.73
CA ILE A 73 4.04 2.87 6.57
C ILE A 73 3.81 3.65 5.27
N ALA A 74 2.84 4.58 5.27
CA ALA A 74 2.56 5.43 4.12
C ALA A 74 3.72 6.37 3.80
N PHE A 75 4.32 6.98 4.83
CA PHE A 75 5.54 7.78 4.69
C PHE A 75 6.66 6.97 4.02
N ALA A 76 6.88 5.74 4.49
CA ALA A 76 7.91 4.86 3.94
C ALA A 76 7.63 4.48 2.48
N LYS A 77 6.37 4.18 2.15
CA LYS A 77 5.96 3.85 0.78
C LYS A 77 6.11 5.04 -0.17
N ALA A 78 5.70 6.24 0.25
CA ALA A 78 5.87 7.47 -0.53
C ALA A 78 7.36 7.80 -0.77
N ASN A 79 8.24 7.50 0.19
CA ASN A 79 9.69 7.59 0.02
C ASN A 79 10.33 6.41 -0.75
N ALA A 80 9.53 5.56 -1.39
CA ALA A 80 9.98 4.37 -2.10
C ALA A 80 10.87 3.44 -1.24
N ARG A 81 10.53 3.30 0.05
CA ARG A 81 11.25 2.53 1.09
C ARG A 81 12.64 3.06 1.46
N ARG A 82 13.06 4.21 0.90
CA ARG A 82 14.38 4.81 1.18
C ARG A 82 14.46 5.44 2.57
N ARG A 83 13.32 5.88 3.11
CA ARG A 83 13.18 6.45 4.46
C ARG A 83 12.02 5.77 5.17
N MET A 84 12.04 5.78 6.50
CA MET A 84 11.03 5.11 7.32
C MET A 84 10.85 5.82 8.66
N MET A 85 9.98 5.29 9.51
CA MET A 85 9.74 5.78 10.86
C MET A 85 9.63 4.61 11.83
N ALA A 86 9.78 4.90 13.12
CA ALA A 86 9.49 3.95 14.18
C ALA A 86 8.16 4.27 14.87
N CYS A 87 7.53 3.28 15.50
CA CYS A 87 6.28 3.41 16.25
C CYS A 87 6.46 2.74 17.62
N THR A 88 6.20 3.45 18.72
CA THR A 88 6.27 2.91 20.08
C THR A 88 4.96 3.06 20.84
N THR A 89 4.65 2.06 21.64
CA THR A 89 3.42 1.95 22.42
C THR A 89 3.73 1.46 23.83
N SER A 90 2.76 1.63 24.74
CA SER A 90 2.78 0.89 26.00
C SER A 90 2.67 -0.63 25.76
N VAL A 91 2.61 -1.39 26.86
CA VAL A 91 2.35 -2.84 26.86
C VAL A 91 0.89 -3.14 26.51
N GLY A 92 0.60 -4.40 26.13
CA GLY A 92 -0.76 -4.93 26.08
C GLY A 92 -1.62 -4.32 24.97
N PRO A 93 -2.74 -3.63 25.29
CA PRO A 93 -3.68 -3.13 24.28
C PRO A 93 -3.02 -2.18 23.27
N GLY A 94 -2.13 -1.29 23.73
CA GLY A 94 -1.43 -0.37 22.83
C GLY A 94 -0.56 -1.11 21.82
N ALA A 95 0.11 -2.18 22.26
CA ALA A 95 0.89 -3.02 21.37
C ALA A 95 0.00 -3.76 20.35
N VAL A 96 -1.04 -4.48 20.80
CA VAL A 96 -1.87 -5.28 19.88
C VAL A 96 -2.64 -4.41 18.87
N ASN A 97 -2.91 -3.14 19.17
CA ASN A 97 -3.47 -2.19 18.21
C ASN A 97 -2.58 -2.01 16.96
N MET A 98 -1.25 -2.22 17.04
CA MET A 98 -0.37 -2.12 15.86
C MET A 98 -0.29 -3.41 15.02
N VAL A 99 -0.83 -4.55 15.48
CA VAL A 99 -0.67 -5.85 14.79
C VAL A 99 -1.28 -5.82 13.39
N THR A 100 -2.44 -5.18 13.21
CA THR A 100 -3.06 -5.00 11.89
C THR A 100 -2.17 -4.18 10.94
N ALA A 101 -1.55 -3.11 11.44
CA ALA A 101 -0.63 -2.31 10.65
C ALA A 101 0.67 -3.06 10.33
N ALA A 102 1.17 -3.90 11.25
CA ALA A 102 2.28 -4.80 10.99
C ALA A 102 1.95 -5.79 9.86
N ALA A 103 0.77 -6.42 9.90
CA ALA A 103 0.31 -7.31 8.82
C ALA A 103 0.25 -6.60 7.46
N LEU A 104 -0.30 -5.38 7.44
CA LEU A 104 -0.34 -4.54 6.26
C LEU A 104 1.07 -4.26 5.71
N ALA A 105 1.99 -3.82 6.56
CA ALA A 105 3.38 -3.58 6.19
C ALA A 105 4.05 -4.87 5.66
N HIS A 106 3.78 -6.01 6.30
CA HIS A 106 4.34 -7.31 5.92
C HIS A 106 3.91 -7.74 4.51
N VAL A 107 2.60 -7.67 4.25
CA VAL A 107 2.02 -8.04 2.96
C VAL A 107 2.48 -7.11 1.85
N ASN A 108 2.65 -5.82 2.14
CA ASN A 108 3.16 -4.82 1.19
C ASN A 108 4.71 -4.73 1.13
N ARG A 109 5.41 -5.48 1.99
CA ARG A 109 6.88 -5.46 2.17
C ARG A 109 7.42 -4.05 2.42
N LEU A 110 6.78 -3.29 3.31
CA LEU A 110 7.12 -1.90 3.63
C LEU A 110 7.87 -1.81 4.97
N PRO A 111 8.92 -0.96 5.08
CA PRO A 111 9.72 -0.88 6.29
C PRO A 111 9.03 -0.02 7.34
N VAL A 112 8.89 -0.57 8.54
CA VAL A 112 8.46 0.14 9.76
C VAL A 112 9.10 -0.55 10.96
N LEU A 113 9.65 0.23 11.89
CA LEU A 113 10.21 -0.30 13.14
C LEU A 113 9.18 -0.17 14.26
N LEU A 114 8.72 -1.30 14.80
CA LEU A 114 7.75 -1.37 15.88
C LEU A 114 8.50 -1.64 17.19
N LEU A 115 8.25 -0.78 18.17
CA LEU A 115 8.92 -0.77 19.48
C LEU A 115 7.86 -0.84 20.61
N PRO A 116 7.06 -1.92 20.67
CA PRO A 116 6.07 -2.07 21.73
C PRO A 116 6.77 -2.29 23.08
N GLY A 117 6.27 -1.64 24.12
CA GLY A 117 6.62 -2.00 25.50
C GLY A 117 6.25 -3.46 25.79
N ASP A 118 6.97 -4.10 26.71
CA ASP A 118 6.71 -5.48 27.14
C ASP A 118 6.62 -5.61 28.66
N THR A 119 6.32 -6.82 29.13
CA THR A 119 6.37 -7.19 30.55
C THR A 119 7.78 -7.01 31.12
N PHE A 120 7.92 -7.10 32.45
CA PHE A 120 9.23 -6.98 33.11
C PHE A 120 10.07 -8.23 32.87
N ALA A 121 11.30 -8.06 32.39
CA ALA A 121 12.23 -9.18 32.21
C ALA A 121 12.58 -9.85 33.55
N THR A 122 12.65 -9.06 34.62
CA THR A 122 12.88 -9.51 36.00
C THR A 122 11.68 -10.22 36.63
N ARG A 123 10.47 -10.01 36.09
CA ARG A 123 9.19 -10.52 36.63
C ARG A 123 8.90 -10.13 38.09
N THR A 124 9.62 -9.16 38.65
CA THR A 124 9.39 -8.73 40.04
C THR A 124 7.96 -8.21 40.29
N PRO A 125 7.35 -7.43 39.38
CA PRO A 125 5.98 -6.94 39.57
C PRO A 125 4.92 -7.85 38.92
N ASP A 126 5.21 -9.12 38.63
CA ASP A 126 4.28 -10.00 37.90
C ASP A 126 2.99 -10.30 38.71
N PRO A 127 1.80 -10.26 38.09
CA PRO A 127 1.54 -9.76 36.74
C PRO A 127 1.61 -8.23 36.68
N VAL A 128 2.26 -7.68 35.65
CA VAL A 128 2.24 -6.23 35.43
C VAL A 128 0.88 -5.79 34.87
N LEU A 129 0.44 -4.57 35.17
CA LEU A 129 -0.72 -3.96 34.53
C LEU A 129 -0.61 -4.10 32.99
N GLN A 130 -1.73 -4.46 32.33
CA GLN A 130 -1.81 -4.71 30.87
C GLN A 130 -1.11 -5.98 30.35
N GLN A 131 -0.64 -6.88 31.22
CA GLN A 131 -0.11 -8.18 30.82
C GLN A 131 -1.21 -9.13 30.35
N VAL A 132 -0.89 -9.94 29.32
CA VAL A 132 -1.69 -11.13 29.00
C VAL A 132 -1.22 -12.25 29.92
N GLU A 133 -2.05 -12.62 30.89
CA GLU A 133 -1.72 -13.67 31.85
C GLU A 133 -1.84 -15.06 31.20
N GLN A 134 -0.70 -15.75 31.04
CA GLN A 134 -0.61 -17.08 30.44
C GLN A 134 -0.06 -18.09 31.47
N PRO A 135 -0.92 -18.89 32.13
CA PRO A 135 -0.49 -19.77 33.23
C PRO A 135 0.54 -20.83 32.84
N GLY A 136 0.56 -21.24 31.58
CA GLY A 136 1.46 -22.29 31.07
C GLY A 136 2.83 -21.79 30.61
N ASP A 137 3.00 -20.49 30.37
CA ASP A 137 4.24 -19.93 29.82
C ASP A 137 4.39 -18.42 30.13
N PHE A 138 5.23 -18.10 31.12
CA PHE A 138 5.58 -16.72 31.51
C PHE A 138 6.42 -15.96 30.47
N THR A 139 6.75 -16.57 29.33
CA THR A 139 7.46 -15.90 28.22
C THR A 139 6.51 -15.38 27.15
N VAL A 140 5.23 -15.79 27.17
CA VAL A 140 4.22 -15.30 26.22
C VAL A 140 3.68 -13.96 26.70
N SER A 141 3.65 -12.98 25.80
CA SER A 141 3.01 -11.70 26.02
C SER A 141 2.14 -11.30 24.83
N ALA A 142 1.42 -10.19 24.96
CA ALA A 142 0.69 -9.57 23.85
C ALA A 142 1.56 -9.38 22.59
N ASN A 143 2.87 -9.20 22.76
CA ASN A 143 3.78 -8.95 21.66
C ASN A 143 4.10 -10.20 20.81
N ASP A 144 3.78 -11.41 21.28
CA ASP A 144 3.93 -12.63 20.48
C ASP A 144 2.99 -12.63 19.26
N CYS A 145 1.90 -11.85 19.29
CA CYS A 145 1.03 -11.63 18.13
C CYS A 145 1.74 -10.98 16.92
N PHE A 146 2.90 -10.33 17.12
CA PHE A 146 3.67 -9.73 16.03
C PHE A 146 4.55 -10.73 15.27
N ARG A 147 4.86 -11.89 15.84
CA ARG A 147 5.73 -12.89 15.22
C ARG A 147 5.32 -13.27 13.77
N PRO A 148 4.05 -13.62 13.47
CA PRO A 148 3.66 -14.00 12.12
C PRO A 148 3.69 -12.85 11.12
N VAL A 149 3.66 -11.60 11.60
CA VAL A 149 3.52 -10.39 10.79
C VAL A 149 4.77 -9.50 10.85
N SER A 150 5.89 -10.01 11.35
CA SER A 150 7.19 -9.33 11.37
C SER A 150 8.19 -10.07 10.48
N ARG A 151 9.00 -9.35 9.70
CA ARG A 151 10.13 -9.93 8.97
C ARG A 151 11.29 -10.28 9.91
N PHE A 152 11.41 -9.51 10.98
CA PHE A 152 12.29 -9.81 12.10
C PHE A 152 11.57 -9.42 13.39
N TRP A 153 11.59 -10.32 14.36
CA TRP A 153 10.99 -10.14 15.67
C TRP A 153 12.03 -10.52 16.71
N ASP A 154 12.15 -9.70 17.76
CA ASP A 154 12.97 -10.00 18.92
C ASP A 154 12.40 -9.37 20.19
N ARG A 155 12.84 -9.84 21.35
CA ARG A 155 12.50 -9.29 22.67
C ARG A 155 13.79 -9.05 23.46
N ILE A 156 14.03 -7.78 23.79
CA ILE A 156 15.27 -7.34 24.44
C ILE A 156 15.15 -7.54 25.94
N THR A 157 15.48 -8.74 26.44
CA THR A 157 15.44 -9.09 27.87
C THR A 157 16.73 -8.77 28.63
N ARG A 158 17.81 -8.39 27.92
CA ARG A 158 19.07 -7.88 28.50
C ARG A 158 19.65 -6.76 27.65
N ALA A 159 20.31 -5.79 28.27
CA ALA A 159 20.82 -4.59 27.57
C ALA A 159 21.75 -4.89 26.39
N GLU A 160 22.64 -5.89 26.49
CA GLU A 160 23.60 -6.21 25.43
C GLU A 160 22.97 -6.83 24.16
N GLN A 161 21.73 -7.35 24.27
CA GLN A 161 21.00 -7.90 23.12
C GLN A 161 20.61 -6.80 22.13
N LEU A 162 20.48 -5.55 22.57
CA LEU A 162 20.09 -4.43 21.72
C LEU A 162 21.00 -4.28 20.48
N MET A 163 22.30 -4.51 20.63
CA MET A 163 23.28 -4.30 19.56
C MET A 163 23.11 -5.26 18.36
N PRO A 164 23.12 -6.59 18.53
CA PRO A 164 22.86 -7.50 17.41
C PRO A 164 21.45 -7.34 16.83
N SER A 165 20.44 -7.09 17.68
CA SER A 165 19.05 -6.96 17.23
C SER A 165 18.83 -5.71 16.39
N LEU A 166 19.39 -4.55 16.76
CA LEU A 166 19.32 -3.35 15.93
C LEU A 166 20.10 -3.50 14.61
N ARG A 167 21.28 -4.14 14.61
CA ARG A 167 22.00 -4.42 13.35
C ARG A 167 21.17 -5.27 12.39
N ARG A 168 20.53 -6.34 12.89
CA ARG A 168 19.61 -7.17 12.09
C ARG A 168 18.37 -6.39 11.67
N ALA A 169 17.80 -5.58 12.55
CA ALA A 169 16.65 -4.74 12.24
C ALA A 169 16.93 -3.80 11.06
N ILE A 170 18.05 -3.05 11.10
CA ILE A 170 18.43 -2.14 10.01
C ILE A 170 18.68 -2.89 8.70
N GLN A 171 19.35 -4.04 8.75
CA GLN A 171 19.54 -4.85 7.54
C GLN A 171 18.19 -5.29 6.95
N VAL A 172 17.26 -5.81 7.76
CA VAL A 172 15.94 -6.22 7.26
C VAL A 172 15.15 -5.03 6.70
N LEU A 173 15.13 -3.89 7.41
CA LEU A 173 14.40 -2.69 6.99
C LEU A 173 14.91 -2.10 5.66
N THR A 174 16.20 -2.28 5.36
CA THR A 174 16.84 -1.68 4.17
C THR A 174 17.07 -2.66 3.01
N ASP A 175 16.83 -3.95 3.23
CA ASP A 175 17.08 -4.99 2.23
C ASP A 175 15.95 -5.08 1.19
N PRO A 176 16.24 -5.08 -0.12
CA PRO A 176 15.19 -5.10 -1.15
C PRO A 176 14.33 -6.38 -1.16
N VAL A 177 14.83 -7.50 -0.63
CA VAL A 177 14.16 -8.80 -0.58
C VAL A 177 13.46 -9.01 0.77
N ASP A 178 14.20 -8.83 1.88
CA ASP A 178 13.71 -9.07 3.24
C ASP A 178 12.82 -7.95 3.79
N CYS A 179 12.80 -6.77 3.16
CA CYS A 179 12.10 -5.59 3.66
C CYS A 179 10.65 -5.85 4.09
N GLY A 180 10.33 -5.31 5.26
CA GLY A 180 9.02 -5.35 5.88
C GLY A 180 9.12 -4.86 7.33
N PRO A 181 8.05 -5.06 8.13
CA PRO A 181 8.01 -4.63 9.51
C PRO A 181 9.02 -5.39 10.36
N VAL A 182 9.68 -4.67 11.25
CA VAL A 182 10.54 -5.24 12.29
C VAL A 182 9.96 -4.90 13.65
N THR A 183 9.86 -5.87 14.54
CA THR A 183 9.35 -5.67 15.90
C THR A 183 10.44 -5.99 16.92
N LEU A 184 10.82 -5.00 17.72
CA LEU A 184 11.71 -5.16 18.87
C LEU A 184 10.93 -4.85 20.14
N CYS A 185 10.58 -5.89 20.88
CA CYS A 185 9.81 -5.75 22.12
C CYS A 185 10.72 -5.28 23.25
N LEU A 186 10.25 -4.30 24.03
CA LEU A 186 11.06 -3.61 25.03
C LEU A 186 10.46 -3.77 26.43
N PRO A 187 10.87 -4.79 27.21
CA PRO A 187 10.58 -4.89 28.63
C PRO A 187 10.81 -3.56 29.36
N GLN A 188 9.88 -3.20 30.23
CA GLN A 188 9.85 -1.90 30.93
C GLN A 188 11.12 -1.63 31.74
N ASP A 189 11.56 -2.62 32.51
CA ASP A 189 12.79 -2.58 33.29
C ASP A 189 14.02 -2.45 32.39
N VAL A 190 14.10 -3.28 31.34
CA VAL A 190 15.27 -3.30 30.44
C VAL A 190 15.45 -1.97 29.72
N GLN A 191 14.37 -1.25 29.37
CA GLN A 191 14.48 0.09 28.77
C GLN A 191 15.32 1.07 29.63
N ALA A 192 15.24 0.93 30.95
CA ALA A 192 15.93 1.77 31.93
C ALA A 192 17.30 1.22 32.39
N GLU A 193 17.64 -0.02 32.02
CA GLU A 193 18.92 -0.62 32.38
C GLU A 193 20.09 0.09 31.68
N ALA A 194 21.10 0.48 32.46
CA ALA A 194 22.32 1.09 31.95
C ALA A 194 23.38 0.05 31.58
N HIS A 195 23.99 0.22 30.41
CA HIS A 195 25.07 -0.63 29.91
C HIS A 195 26.17 0.20 29.27
N ASP A 196 27.40 -0.32 29.28
CA ASP A 196 28.57 0.34 28.68
C ASP A 196 28.66 -0.04 27.19
N PHE A 197 27.95 0.70 26.35
CA PHE A 197 27.92 0.46 24.90
C PHE A 197 29.21 0.96 24.23
N PRO A 198 29.76 0.22 23.25
CA PRO A 198 30.93 0.69 22.51
C PRO A 198 30.59 1.92 21.68
N LEU A 199 31.48 2.93 21.64
CA LEU A 199 31.24 4.15 20.87
C LEU A 199 31.00 3.89 19.37
N SER A 200 31.62 2.83 18.82
CA SER A 200 31.44 2.41 17.42
C SER A 200 30.01 1.98 17.09
N PHE A 201 29.18 1.66 18.08
CA PHE A 201 27.77 1.35 17.86
C PHE A 201 26.93 2.58 17.46
N PHE A 202 27.43 3.78 17.72
CA PHE A 202 26.77 5.06 17.41
C PHE A 202 27.44 5.80 16.25
N GLU A 203 28.35 5.13 15.54
CA GLU A 203 28.99 5.72 14.36
C GLU A 203 27.94 5.98 13.27
N ARG A 204 28.07 7.17 12.68
CA ARG A 204 27.23 7.62 11.60
C ARG A 204 27.34 6.65 10.42
N THR A 205 26.20 6.10 9.99
CA THR A 205 26.14 5.10 8.90
C THR A 205 25.24 5.59 7.77
N ILE A 206 25.75 5.58 6.53
CA ILE A 206 24.96 5.83 5.32
C ILE A 206 24.59 4.50 4.68
N HIS A 207 23.29 4.24 4.57
CA HIS A 207 22.74 3.06 3.92
C HIS A 207 22.55 3.29 2.42
N ARG A 208 22.78 2.23 1.64
CA ARG A 208 22.59 2.23 0.18
C ARG A 208 21.77 1.01 -0.20
N THR A 209 20.79 1.20 -1.07
CA THR A 209 20.03 0.09 -1.64
C THR A 209 20.92 -0.74 -2.55
N ARG A 210 21.01 -2.04 -2.27
CA ARG A 210 21.72 -3.00 -3.14
C ARG A 210 20.93 -3.20 -4.43
N ARG A 211 21.64 -3.27 -5.56
CA ARG A 211 21.05 -3.48 -6.89
C ARG A 211 21.75 -4.66 -7.57
N PRO A 212 21.26 -5.90 -7.37
CA PRO A 212 21.86 -7.06 -8.03
C PRO A 212 21.67 -6.99 -9.56
N GLU A 213 22.69 -7.43 -10.29
CA GLU A 213 22.62 -7.67 -11.73
C GLU A 213 22.10 -9.08 -12.00
N ALA A 214 21.60 -9.30 -13.22
CA ALA A 214 21.10 -10.60 -13.65
C ALA A 214 22.23 -11.61 -13.82
N ASP A 215 21.93 -12.88 -13.54
CA ASP A 215 22.76 -13.98 -14.01
C ASP A 215 22.82 -14.00 -15.55
N ARG A 216 23.97 -14.40 -16.10
CA ARG A 216 24.22 -14.34 -17.54
C ARG A 216 23.35 -15.32 -18.32
N ASP A 217 23.14 -16.52 -17.81
CA ASP A 217 22.38 -17.56 -18.50
C ASP A 217 20.88 -17.23 -18.47
N GLU A 218 20.37 -16.77 -17.31
CA GLU A 218 19.01 -16.23 -17.18
C GLU A 218 18.74 -15.09 -18.18
N LEU A 219 19.70 -14.17 -18.32
CA LEU A 219 19.60 -13.06 -19.26
C LEU A 219 19.55 -13.55 -20.72
N VAL A 220 20.38 -14.53 -21.09
CA VAL A 220 20.38 -15.10 -22.45
C VAL A 220 19.04 -15.75 -22.78
N GLU A 221 18.47 -16.51 -21.84
CA GLU A 221 17.16 -17.15 -22.02
C GLU A 221 16.02 -16.13 -22.14
N ALA A 222 16.02 -15.10 -21.28
CA ALA A 222 15.04 -14.02 -21.34
C ALA A 222 15.12 -13.24 -22.67
N LEU A 223 16.32 -12.93 -23.15
CA LEU A 223 16.55 -12.27 -24.43
C LEU A 223 16.07 -13.12 -25.61
N ALA A 224 16.34 -14.43 -25.60
CA ALA A 224 15.89 -15.34 -26.63
C ALA A 224 14.36 -15.40 -26.70
N ALA A 225 13.69 -15.48 -25.54
CA ALA A 225 12.23 -15.45 -25.46
C ALA A 225 11.66 -14.13 -26.00
N LEU A 226 12.21 -12.98 -25.59
CA LEU A 226 11.73 -11.66 -26.03
C LEU A 226 11.93 -11.42 -27.53
N ARG A 227 13.09 -11.79 -28.10
CA ARG A 227 13.36 -11.64 -29.54
C ARG A 227 12.39 -12.44 -30.41
N GLY A 228 11.95 -13.61 -29.92
CA GLY A 228 11.00 -14.48 -30.60
C GLY A 228 9.53 -14.09 -30.38
N ALA A 229 9.23 -13.09 -29.56
CA ALA A 229 7.86 -12.72 -29.22
C ALA A 229 7.17 -11.98 -30.37
N ALA A 230 5.98 -12.45 -30.75
CA ALA A 230 5.10 -11.77 -31.70
C ALA A 230 4.12 -10.83 -30.99
N LYS A 231 3.72 -11.15 -29.75
CA LYS A 231 2.77 -10.39 -28.93
C LYS A 231 3.32 -10.16 -27.51
N PRO A 232 4.46 -9.45 -27.36
CA PRO A 232 5.05 -9.19 -26.05
C PRO A 232 4.18 -8.23 -25.23
N LEU A 233 4.10 -8.45 -23.91
CA LEU A 233 3.45 -7.55 -22.95
C LEU A 233 4.35 -7.38 -21.71
N ILE A 234 4.43 -6.18 -21.16
CA ILE A 234 5.04 -5.94 -19.84
C ILE A 234 3.95 -5.82 -18.79
N VAL A 235 4.15 -6.45 -17.63
CA VAL A 235 3.34 -6.22 -16.41
C VAL A 235 4.21 -5.55 -15.36
N ALA A 236 3.96 -4.26 -15.11
CA ALA A 236 4.71 -3.44 -14.18
C ALA A 236 4.16 -3.53 -12.74
N GLY A 237 5.04 -3.89 -11.81
CA GLY A 237 4.77 -3.99 -10.38
C GLY A 237 5.35 -2.86 -9.54
N GLY A 238 5.08 -2.89 -8.23
CA GLY A 238 5.62 -1.91 -7.28
C GLY A 238 7.15 -1.91 -7.17
N GLY A 239 7.82 -3.01 -7.54
CA GLY A 239 9.28 -3.08 -7.62
C GLY A 239 9.89 -2.07 -8.59
N VAL A 240 9.14 -1.61 -9.61
CA VAL A 240 9.58 -0.53 -10.51
C VAL A 240 9.77 0.77 -9.74
N HIS A 241 8.82 1.12 -8.86
CA HIS A 241 8.88 2.31 -8.01
C HIS A 241 10.02 2.21 -6.98
N TYR A 242 10.13 1.08 -6.28
CA TYR A 242 11.16 0.89 -5.25
C TYR A 242 12.58 0.83 -5.81
N SER A 243 12.74 0.35 -7.05
CA SER A 243 14.00 0.41 -7.78
C SER A 243 14.30 1.82 -8.31
N GLY A 244 13.33 2.73 -8.38
CA GLY A 244 13.49 4.01 -9.10
C GLY A 244 13.61 3.79 -10.62
N ALA A 245 13.00 2.73 -11.14
CA ALA A 245 13.13 2.27 -12.53
C ALA A 245 12.03 2.82 -13.46
N CYS A 246 11.22 3.79 -13.02
CA CYS A 246 10.11 4.32 -13.83
C CYS A 246 10.60 4.89 -15.17
N ALA A 247 11.66 5.70 -15.16
CA ALA A 247 12.27 6.25 -16.37
C ALA A 247 12.88 5.15 -17.25
N ALA A 248 13.63 4.20 -16.65
CA ALA A 248 14.20 3.07 -17.37
C ALA A 248 13.13 2.20 -18.05
N LEU A 249 11.98 1.98 -17.38
CA LEU A 249 10.84 1.28 -17.94
C LEU A 249 10.20 2.05 -19.10
N ALA A 250 9.99 3.36 -18.94
CA ALA A 250 9.45 4.22 -20.00
C ALA A 250 10.34 4.17 -21.26
N ASP A 251 11.65 4.35 -21.09
CA ASP A 251 12.61 4.32 -22.19
C ASP A 251 12.67 2.94 -22.85
N PHE A 252 12.68 1.86 -22.05
CA PHE A 252 12.68 0.50 -22.56
C PHE A 252 11.41 0.21 -23.37
N ALA A 253 10.23 0.54 -22.82
CA ALA A 253 8.96 0.33 -23.47
C ALA A 253 8.86 1.13 -24.78
N ALA A 254 9.25 2.40 -24.78
CA ALA A 254 9.23 3.26 -25.97
C ALA A 254 10.20 2.77 -27.04
N ARG A 255 11.43 2.40 -26.66
CA ARG A 255 12.47 1.93 -27.59
C ARG A 255 12.08 0.63 -28.30
N HIS A 256 11.48 -0.31 -27.57
CA HIS A 256 11.10 -1.62 -28.12
C HIS A 256 9.63 -1.69 -28.54
N GLY A 257 8.83 -0.65 -28.26
CA GLY A 257 7.41 -0.59 -28.59
C GLY A 257 6.57 -1.67 -27.89
N ILE A 258 6.93 -2.09 -26.67
CA ILE A 258 6.21 -3.14 -25.95
C ILE A 258 5.09 -2.49 -25.12
N PRO A 259 3.82 -2.93 -25.21
CA PRO A 259 2.75 -2.44 -24.35
C PRO A 259 3.02 -2.78 -22.87
N VAL A 260 2.62 -1.88 -21.97
CA VAL A 260 2.86 -1.95 -20.54
C VAL A 260 1.54 -1.86 -19.79
N ALA A 261 1.17 -2.95 -19.14
CA ALA A 261 0.05 -3.01 -18.22
C ALA A 261 0.54 -2.84 -16.77
N GLU A 262 -0.30 -2.28 -15.91
CA GLU A 262 0.08 -1.92 -14.55
C GLU A 262 -0.71 -2.73 -13.51
N THR A 263 -0.03 -3.20 -12.46
CA THR A 263 -0.68 -3.69 -11.24
C THR A 263 -1.10 -2.53 -10.33
N GLN A 264 -1.89 -2.79 -9.30
CA GLN A 264 -2.23 -1.78 -8.28
C GLN A 264 -1.01 -1.11 -7.66
N ALA A 265 0.05 -1.89 -7.38
CA ALA A 265 1.29 -1.37 -6.82
C ALA A 265 2.22 -0.73 -7.88
N GLY A 266 2.05 -1.09 -9.16
CA GLY A 266 2.84 -0.56 -10.27
C GLY A 266 2.25 0.69 -10.92
N LYS A 267 0.95 0.96 -10.71
CA LYS A 267 0.24 2.06 -11.36
C LYS A 267 0.96 3.40 -11.21
N GLY A 268 1.06 4.12 -12.32
CA GLY A 268 1.84 5.36 -12.40
C GLY A 268 3.34 5.13 -12.58
N ALA A 269 3.77 3.90 -12.88
CA ALA A 269 5.14 3.64 -13.36
C ALA A 269 5.36 4.28 -14.72
N LEU A 270 4.30 4.38 -15.52
CA LEU A 270 4.21 5.25 -16.69
C LEU A 270 3.14 6.31 -16.49
N ALA A 271 3.31 7.45 -17.17
CA ALA A 271 2.20 8.38 -17.36
C ALA A 271 1.05 7.67 -18.09
N TRP A 272 -0.19 7.99 -17.72
CA TRP A 272 -1.39 7.37 -18.30
C TRP A 272 -1.49 7.56 -19.82
N ASN A 273 -0.93 8.64 -20.34
CA ASN A 273 -0.90 9.00 -21.76
C ASN A 273 0.41 8.61 -22.47
N HIS A 274 1.30 7.87 -21.80
CA HIS A 274 2.48 7.31 -22.45
C HIS A 274 2.03 6.35 -23.57
N PRO A 275 2.64 6.38 -24.76
CA PRO A 275 2.18 5.58 -25.90
C PRO A 275 2.14 4.08 -25.60
N CYS A 276 3.05 3.56 -24.79
CA CYS A 276 3.04 2.14 -24.42
C CYS A 276 2.14 1.79 -23.23
N ASN A 277 1.51 2.75 -22.53
CA ASN A 277 0.66 2.42 -21.39
C ASN A 277 -0.69 1.87 -21.90
N VAL A 278 -1.07 0.67 -21.45
CA VAL A 278 -2.34 0.01 -21.82
C VAL A 278 -3.29 -0.15 -20.64
N GLY A 279 -3.01 0.59 -19.55
CA GLY A 279 -3.84 0.63 -18.36
C GLY A 279 -3.59 -0.52 -17.39
N SER A 280 -4.52 -0.66 -16.46
CA SER A 280 -4.42 -1.63 -15.36
C SER A 280 -4.82 -3.04 -15.77
N ILE A 281 -4.20 -4.07 -15.20
CA ILE A 281 -4.47 -5.49 -15.50
C ILE A 281 -5.21 -6.20 -14.36
N GLY A 282 -5.96 -7.26 -14.70
CA GLY A 282 -6.50 -8.23 -13.77
C GLY A 282 -7.99 -8.03 -13.44
N VAL A 283 -8.42 -8.51 -12.27
CA VAL A 283 -9.82 -8.50 -11.80
C VAL A 283 -10.43 -7.10 -11.83
N THR A 284 -9.64 -6.08 -11.49
CA THR A 284 -10.01 -4.67 -11.53
C THR A 284 -9.30 -3.93 -12.66
N GLY A 285 -8.93 -4.64 -13.72
CA GLY A 285 -8.19 -4.09 -14.87
C GLY A 285 -9.07 -3.40 -15.90
N SER A 286 -8.43 -2.70 -16.82
CA SER A 286 -9.00 -2.20 -18.07
C SER A 286 -9.27 -3.33 -19.06
N SER A 287 -10.23 -3.14 -19.97
CA SER A 287 -10.44 -4.10 -21.06
C SER A 287 -9.23 -4.16 -22.01
N ALA A 288 -8.50 -3.04 -22.16
CA ALA A 288 -7.31 -2.98 -23.00
C ALA A 288 -6.19 -3.91 -22.50
N ALA A 289 -5.75 -3.75 -21.25
CA ALA A 289 -4.70 -4.59 -20.68
C ALA A 289 -5.11 -6.07 -20.61
N ASN A 290 -6.36 -6.36 -20.26
CA ASN A 290 -6.82 -7.74 -20.12
C ASN A 290 -6.92 -8.47 -21.47
N ALA A 291 -7.39 -7.80 -22.54
CA ALA A 291 -7.40 -8.38 -23.88
C ALA A 291 -5.98 -8.65 -24.39
N LEU A 292 -5.05 -7.70 -24.18
CA LEU A 292 -3.65 -7.89 -24.57
C LEU A 292 -2.97 -9.01 -23.78
N ALA A 293 -3.28 -9.15 -22.48
CA ALA A 293 -2.76 -10.22 -21.63
C ALA A 293 -3.30 -11.60 -22.02
N GLU A 294 -4.55 -11.68 -22.48
CA GLU A 294 -5.16 -12.93 -22.96
C GLU A 294 -4.41 -13.48 -24.18
N GLU A 295 -3.99 -12.59 -25.09
CA GLU A 295 -3.33 -12.95 -26.34
C GLU A 295 -1.79 -13.04 -26.27
N ALA A 296 -1.17 -12.44 -25.26
CA ALA A 296 0.29 -12.32 -25.18
C ALA A 296 1.00 -13.68 -25.23
N ASP A 297 2.05 -13.78 -26.05
CA ASP A 297 2.88 -14.98 -26.16
C ASP A 297 4.11 -14.92 -25.25
N VAL A 298 4.55 -13.72 -24.87
CA VAL A 298 5.58 -13.49 -23.85
C VAL A 298 5.16 -12.33 -22.95
N VAL A 299 5.06 -12.59 -21.65
CA VAL A 299 4.84 -11.56 -20.63
C VAL A 299 6.10 -11.34 -19.81
N LEU A 300 6.64 -10.11 -19.86
CA LEU A 300 7.73 -9.67 -19.00
C LEU A 300 7.14 -9.03 -17.73
N ALA A 301 7.16 -9.79 -16.63
CA ALA A 301 6.68 -9.37 -15.33
C ALA A 301 7.81 -8.64 -14.56
N VAL A 302 7.75 -7.31 -14.48
CA VAL A 302 8.81 -6.47 -13.91
C VAL A 302 8.45 -6.01 -12.50
N GLY A 303 9.21 -6.46 -11.50
CA GLY A 303 9.07 -6.02 -10.11
C GLY A 303 7.68 -6.31 -9.52
N THR A 304 6.99 -7.32 -10.02
CA THR A 304 5.65 -7.72 -9.59
C THR A 304 5.67 -9.07 -8.90
N ARG A 305 4.74 -9.26 -7.96
CA ARG A 305 4.52 -10.53 -7.26
C ARG A 305 3.48 -11.40 -7.93
N LEU A 306 2.91 -10.96 -9.06
CA LEU A 306 1.82 -11.64 -9.78
C LEU A 306 0.72 -12.14 -8.81
N ALA A 307 0.17 -11.20 -8.02
CA ALA A 307 -0.85 -11.51 -7.04
C ALA A 307 -2.17 -11.93 -7.71
N ASP A 308 -3.06 -12.57 -6.95
CA ASP A 308 -4.34 -13.12 -7.43
C ASP A 308 -5.14 -12.12 -8.29
N PHE A 309 -5.33 -10.89 -7.80
CA PHE A 309 -6.05 -9.86 -8.55
C PHE A 309 -5.35 -9.48 -9.86
N THR A 310 -4.02 -9.45 -9.89
CA THR A 310 -3.22 -9.13 -11.09
C THR A 310 -3.35 -10.22 -12.14
N THR A 311 -3.33 -11.48 -11.73
CA THR A 311 -3.38 -12.63 -12.64
C THR A 311 -4.80 -13.07 -12.98
N ALA A 312 -5.81 -12.44 -12.36
CA ALA A 312 -7.21 -12.86 -12.40
C ALA A 312 -7.34 -14.34 -12.01
N SER A 313 -6.74 -14.70 -10.86
CA SER A 313 -6.61 -16.09 -10.43
C SER A 313 -5.96 -16.98 -11.49
N TRP A 314 -4.93 -16.46 -12.17
CA TRP A 314 -4.22 -17.06 -13.30
C TRP A 314 -5.04 -17.30 -14.58
N SER A 315 -6.21 -16.69 -14.70
CA SER A 315 -7.04 -16.79 -15.92
C SER A 315 -6.75 -15.71 -16.97
N VAL A 316 -6.10 -14.60 -16.62
CA VAL A 316 -5.89 -13.48 -17.55
C VAL A 316 -4.88 -13.80 -18.65
N PHE A 317 -3.96 -14.74 -18.42
CA PHE A 317 -2.96 -15.17 -19.39
C PHE A 317 -3.50 -16.36 -20.19
N GLY A 318 -4.29 -16.06 -21.21
CA GLY A 318 -5.09 -17.04 -21.96
C GLY A 318 -4.31 -17.86 -23.00
N ASN A 319 -3.16 -17.38 -23.47
CA ASN A 319 -2.36 -18.07 -24.48
C ASN A 319 -1.71 -19.35 -23.90
N PRO A 320 -2.09 -20.57 -24.36
CA PRO A 320 -1.55 -21.82 -23.83
C PRO A 320 -0.05 -22.02 -24.10
N ALA A 321 0.48 -21.39 -25.16
CA ALA A 321 1.90 -21.39 -25.49
C ALA A 321 2.65 -20.19 -24.86
N GLY A 322 1.94 -19.34 -24.11
CA GLY A 322 2.45 -18.12 -23.52
C GLY A 322 3.51 -18.37 -22.45
N ARG A 323 4.63 -17.66 -22.56
CA ARG A 323 5.75 -17.70 -21.61
C ARG A 323 5.71 -16.49 -20.68
N LEU A 324 6.13 -16.70 -19.44
CA LEU A 324 6.35 -15.63 -18.47
C LEU A 324 7.85 -15.47 -18.27
N ILE A 325 8.32 -14.22 -18.15
CA ILE A 325 9.67 -13.88 -17.69
C ILE A 325 9.51 -13.05 -16.43
N GLY A 326 10.07 -13.51 -15.31
CA GLY A 326 9.99 -12.83 -14.03
C GLY A 326 11.25 -12.04 -13.73
N LEU A 327 11.23 -10.73 -14.01
CA LEU A 327 12.29 -9.80 -13.59
C LEU A 327 12.03 -9.31 -12.17
N ASN A 328 12.71 -9.90 -11.19
CA ASN A 328 12.50 -9.56 -9.78
C ASN A 328 13.75 -9.76 -8.92
N VAL A 329 13.94 -8.95 -7.88
CA VAL A 329 15.05 -9.10 -6.92
C VAL A 329 14.92 -10.36 -6.06
N ALA A 330 13.70 -10.84 -5.85
CA ALA A 330 13.43 -12.04 -5.08
C ALA A 330 13.20 -13.23 -6.02
N ALA A 331 14.05 -14.26 -5.92
CA ALA A 331 13.95 -15.47 -6.75
C ALA A 331 12.57 -16.13 -6.68
N PHE A 332 11.95 -16.17 -5.48
CA PHE A 332 10.59 -16.70 -5.31
C PHE A 332 9.55 -15.98 -6.17
N ASP A 333 9.61 -14.65 -6.27
CA ASP A 333 8.67 -13.91 -7.11
C ASP A 333 9.02 -13.99 -8.59
N ALA A 334 10.31 -14.07 -8.93
CA ALA A 334 10.78 -14.26 -10.30
C ALA A 334 10.31 -15.60 -10.91
N ALA A 335 10.16 -16.65 -10.10
CA ALA A 335 9.77 -17.99 -10.56
C ALA A 335 8.24 -18.24 -10.64
N LYS A 336 7.41 -17.27 -10.21
CA LYS A 336 5.95 -17.47 -10.12
C LYS A 336 5.31 -17.80 -11.46
N GLY A 337 4.35 -18.74 -11.43
CA GLY A 337 3.64 -19.18 -12.63
C GLY A 337 4.51 -19.98 -13.61
N GLY A 338 5.64 -20.53 -13.14
CA GLY A 338 6.59 -21.26 -13.99
C GLY A 338 7.34 -20.34 -14.95
N ALA A 339 7.59 -19.09 -14.55
CA ALA A 339 8.30 -18.12 -15.36
C ALA A 339 9.78 -18.47 -15.54
N LEU A 340 10.34 -18.06 -16.69
CA LEU A 340 11.79 -17.95 -16.86
C LEU A 340 12.29 -16.88 -15.87
N THR A 341 13.17 -17.28 -14.96
CA THR A 341 13.67 -16.39 -13.91
C THR A 341 14.66 -15.39 -14.49
N LEU A 342 14.57 -14.14 -14.04
CA LEU A 342 15.59 -13.12 -14.26
C LEU A 342 15.79 -12.36 -12.94
N VAL A 343 16.65 -12.90 -12.07
CA VAL A 343 16.82 -12.38 -10.71
C VAL A 343 17.74 -11.16 -10.73
N ALA A 344 17.14 -9.97 -10.74
CA ALA A 344 17.86 -8.70 -10.77
C ALA A 344 17.03 -7.54 -10.20
N ASP A 345 17.71 -6.45 -9.87
CA ASP A 345 17.06 -5.15 -9.66
C ASP A 345 16.32 -4.72 -10.94
N ALA A 346 15.13 -4.14 -10.80
CA ALA A 346 14.29 -3.81 -11.95
C ALA A 346 15.00 -2.84 -12.92
N ALA A 347 15.67 -1.80 -12.41
CA ALA A 347 16.44 -0.88 -13.25
C ALA A 347 17.59 -1.58 -13.99
N ARG A 348 18.41 -2.35 -13.25
CA ARG A 348 19.55 -3.10 -13.85
C ARG A 348 19.09 -4.14 -14.86
N GLY A 349 18.02 -4.88 -14.56
CA GLY A 349 17.46 -5.88 -15.48
C GLY A 349 16.92 -5.25 -16.77
N LEU A 350 16.20 -4.13 -16.68
CA LEU A 350 15.71 -3.41 -17.86
C LEU A 350 16.86 -2.83 -18.70
N GLU A 351 17.93 -2.34 -18.08
CA GLU A 351 19.14 -1.88 -18.77
C GLU A 351 19.82 -3.03 -19.55
N SER A 352 20.06 -4.17 -18.88
CA SER A 352 20.67 -5.35 -19.51
C SER A 352 19.81 -5.93 -20.64
N LEU A 353 18.50 -6.01 -20.43
CA LEU A 353 17.56 -6.42 -21.48
C LEU A 353 17.56 -5.44 -22.65
N GLY A 354 17.54 -4.14 -22.36
CA GLY A 354 17.53 -3.09 -23.39
C GLY A 354 18.79 -3.11 -24.25
N ALA A 355 19.96 -3.33 -23.64
CA ALA A 355 21.21 -3.52 -24.36
C ALA A 355 21.19 -4.78 -25.23
N GLY A 356 20.69 -5.90 -24.69
CA GLY A 356 20.58 -7.16 -25.43
C GLY A 356 19.56 -7.14 -26.56
N LEU A 357 18.52 -6.30 -26.47
CA LEU A 357 17.49 -6.13 -27.50
C LEU A 357 17.77 -4.98 -28.48
N ALA A 358 19.01 -4.48 -28.55
CA ALA A 358 19.37 -3.39 -29.45
C ALA A 358 18.92 -3.66 -30.89
N GLY A 359 18.18 -2.70 -31.47
CA GLY A 359 17.63 -2.80 -32.83
C GLY A 359 16.36 -3.65 -32.97
N TRP A 360 15.93 -4.36 -31.94
CA TRP A 360 14.68 -5.11 -31.94
C TRP A 360 13.51 -4.25 -31.47
N MET A 361 12.35 -4.42 -32.11
CA MET A 361 11.07 -3.83 -31.70
C MET A 361 9.97 -4.89 -31.80
N ALA A 362 8.94 -4.76 -30.97
CA ALA A 362 7.72 -5.53 -31.08
C ALA A 362 7.06 -5.33 -32.46
N PRO A 363 6.39 -6.35 -33.02
CA PRO A 363 5.78 -6.25 -34.34
C PRO A 363 4.83 -5.06 -34.49
N THR A 364 4.85 -4.41 -35.66
CA THR A 364 4.02 -3.24 -35.95
C THR A 364 2.53 -3.51 -35.78
N ALA A 365 2.06 -4.69 -36.21
CA ALA A 365 0.65 -5.09 -36.04
C ALA A 365 0.25 -5.13 -34.56
N TRP A 366 1.10 -5.72 -33.70
CA TRP A 366 0.81 -5.81 -32.27
C TRP A 366 0.77 -4.42 -31.59
N ARG A 367 1.69 -3.53 -31.96
CA ARG A 367 1.70 -2.15 -31.50
C ARG A 367 0.42 -1.41 -31.88
N ALA A 368 -0.06 -1.59 -33.12
CA ALA A 368 -1.31 -0.98 -33.59
C ALA A 368 -2.52 -1.50 -32.81
N THR A 369 -2.61 -2.83 -32.59
CA THR A 369 -3.65 -3.44 -31.75
C THR A 369 -3.67 -2.86 -30.34
N ALA A 370 -2.50 -2.70 -29.70
CA ALA A 370 -2.41 -2.09 -28.38
C ALA A 370 -2.91 -0.62 -28.35
N GLN A 371 -2.55 0.18 -29.37
CA GLN A 371 -3.05 1.56 -29.49
C GLN A 371 -4.57 1.62 -29.68
N GLU A 372 -5.13 0.72 -30.48
CA GLU A 372 -6.57 0.65 -30.73
C GLU A 372 -7.33 0.33 -29.43
N HIS A 373 -6.90 -0.71 -28.71
CA HIS A 373 -7.47 -1.07 -27.41
C HIS A 373 -7.39 0.07 -26.40
N MET A 374 -6.24 0.75 -26.30
CA MET A 374 -6.09 1.86 -25.36
C MET A 374 -6.92 3.08 -25.77
N SER A 375 -7.06 3.35 -27.07
CA SER A 375 -7.92 4.42 -27.58
C SER A 375 -9.40 4.17 -27.29
N LEU A 376 -9.85 2.92 -27.41
CA LEU A 376 -11.18 2.49 -27.00
C LEU A 376 -11.39 2.67 -25.49
N TRP A 377 -10.42 2.22 -24.68
CA TRP A 377 -10.48 2.35 -23.24
C TRP A 377 -10.50 3.81 -22.77
N ASN A 378 -9.74 4.69 -23.42
CA ASN A 378 -9.76 6.11 -23.08
C ASN A 378 -11.16 6.74 -23.23
N ARG A 379 -11.91 6.36 -24.27
CA ARG A 379 -13.31 6.81 -24.43
C ARG A 379 -14.22 6.29 -23.33
N VAL A 380 -14.00 5.06 -22.86
CA VAL A 380 -14.72 4.49 -21.71
C VAL A 380 -14.43 5.30 -20.45
N VAL A 381 -13.15 5.60 -20.18
CA VAL A 381 -12.75 6.43 -19.04
C VAL A 381 -13.40 7.81 -19.11
N ASP A 382 -13.34 8.47 -20.28
CA ASP A 382 -13.94 9.80 -20.47
C ASP A 382 -15.46 9.77 -20.19
N ALA A 383 -16.17 8.75 -20.70
CA ALA A 383 -17.60 8.61 -20.50
C ALA A 383 -17.97 8.27 -19.04
N ALA A 384 -17.25 7.33 -18.41
CA ALA A 384 -17.55 6.88 -17.04
C ALA A 384 -17.25 7.96 -15.98
N THR A 385 -16.29 8.85 -16.26
CA THR A 385 -15.83 9.90 -15.32
C THR A 385 -16.45 11.29 -15.62
N ALA A 386 -17.32 11.38 -16.62
CA ALA A 386 -18.03 12.59 -16.97
C ALA A 386 -19.14 12.90 -15.94
N ASP A 387 -19.36 14.18 -15.70
CA ASP A 387 -20.54 14.63 -14.97
C ASP A 387 -21.80 14.34 -15.79
N ALA A 388 -22.75 13.62 -15.20
CA ALA A 388 -24.05 13.33 -15.80
C ALA A 388 -25.21 14.11 -15.13
N GLY A 389 -24.90 15.09 -14.28
CA GLY A 389 -25.90 15.91 -13.59
C GLY A 389 -26.73 15.14 -12.57
N LEU A 390 -26.15 14.09 -11.97
CA LEU A 390 -26.83 13.25 -10.98
C LEU A 390 -26.68 13.84 -9.58
N ASP A 391 -27.76 13.81 -8.80
CA ASP A 391 -27.73 14.16 -7.37
C ASP A 391 -26.92 13.13 -6.55
N LEU A 392 -27.03 11.85 -6.92
CA LEU A 392 -26.22 10.75 -6.39
C LEU A 392 -25.27 10.25 -7.50
N PRO A 393 -24.09 10.86 -7.65
CA PRO A 393 -23.12 10.41 -8.64
C PRO A 393 -22.57 9.03 -8.31
N THR A 394 -22.01 8.38 -9.33
CA THR A 394 -21.27 7.12 -9.15
C THR A 394 -19.85 7.39 -8.64
N ASP A 395 -19.21 6.37 -8.04
CA ASP A 395 -17.81 6.44 -7.63
C ASP A 395 -16.88 6.91 -8.77
N ALA A 396 -17.16 6.49 -10.02
CA ALA A 396 -16.39 6.87 -11.21
C ALA A 396 -16.47 8.36 -11.53
N GLN A 397 -17.64 8.98 -11.33
CA GLN A 397 -17.84 10.40 -11.62
C GLN A 397 -17.20 11.29 -10.55
N VAL A 398 -17.30 10.87 -9.28
CA VAL A 398 -16.57 11.50 -8.17
C VAL A 398 -15.07 11.42 -8.41
N LEU A 399 -14.57 10.23 -8.76
CA LEU A 399 -13.18 10.03 -9.13
C LEU A 399 -12.75 10.95 -10.28
N GLY A 400 -13.58 11.12 -11.31
CA GLY A 400 -13.33 12.04 -12.41
C GLY A 400 -13.10 13.47 -11.97
N ALA A 401 -13.95 14.01 -11.09
CA ALA A 401 -13.78 15.35 -10.54
C ALA A 401 -12.50 15.48 -9.71
N VAL A 402 -12.22 14.49 -8.85
CA VAL A 402 -11.01 14.49 -8.03
C VAL A 402 -9.75 14.37 -8.90
N ASN A 403 -9.76 13.55 -9.95
CA ASN A 403 -8.63 13.40 -10.87
C ASN A 403 -8.35 14.69 -11.66
N ARG A 404 -9.39 15.39 -12.12
CA ARG A 404 -9.25 16.72 -12.74
C ARG A 404 -8.68 17.75 -11.77
N ALA A 405 -9.18 17.79 -10.53
CA ALA A 405 -8.70 18.72 -9.50
C ALA A 405 -7.25 18.44 -9.06
N ALA A 406 -6.87 17.15 -9.02
CA ALA A 406 -5.51 16.71 -8.67
C ALA A 406 -4.46 17.13 -9.70
N GLY A 407 -4.86 17.29 -10.97
CA GLY A 407 -3.95 17.68 -12.05
C GLY A 407 -2.80 16.69 -12.23
N GLU A 408 -1.63 17.20 -12.65
CA GLU A 408 -0.48 16.34 -12.93
C GLU A 408 0.32 15.90 -11.69
N ASP A 409 0.20 16.65 -10.59
CA ASP A 409 1.09 16.51 -9.43
C ASP A 409 0.38 16.07 -8.14
N GLY A 410 -0.96 16.05 -8.12
CA GLY A 410 -1.70 15.54 -6.97
C GLY A 410 -1.44 14.06 -6.69
N VAL A 411 -1.56 13.66 -5.42
CA VAL A 411 -1.46 12.26 -4.98
C VAL A 411 -2.83 11.80 -4.51
N VAL A 412 -3.37 10.75 -5.13
CA VAL A 412 -4.56 10.07 -4.57
C VAL A 412 -4.15 9.03 -3.56
N VAL A 413 -4.85 9.00 -2.42
CA VAL A 413 -4.67 8.02 -1.35
C VAL A 413 -5.99 7.30 -1.11
N CYS A 414 -5.96 5.97 -1.14
CA CYS A 414 -7.09 5.12 -0.79
C CYS A 414 -6.57 3.72 -0.38
N ALA A 415 -7.41 2.85 0.19
CA ALA A 415 -7.01 1.51 0.58
C ALA A 415 -8.05 0.44 0.25
N ALA A 416 -9.28 0.57 0.73
CA ALA A 416 -10.24 -0.53 0.69
C ALA A 416 -11.61 -0.13 0.13
N GLY A 417 -12.47 -1.13 -0.09
CA GLY A 417 -13.83 -0.95 -0.58
C GLY A 417 -13.96 -0.99 -2.11
N GLY A 418 -14.96 -0.29 -2.65
CA GLY A 418 -15.21 -0.22 -4.11
C GLY A 418 -14.26 0.70 -4.85
N LEU A 419 -13.80 1.76 -4.16
CA LEU A 419 -12.90 2.78 -4.69
C LEU A 419 -11.61 2.21 -5.29
N PRO A 420 -10.87 1.27 -4.65
CA PRO A 420 -9.71 0.63 -5.25
C PRO A 420 -9.93 0.05 -6.66
N GLY A 421 -11.11 -0.50 -6.93
CA GLY A 421 -11.42 -1.10 -8.23
C GLY A 421 -11.64 -0.04 -9.32
N GLU A 422 -12.37 1.02 -9.00
CA GLU A 422 -12.59 2.15 -9.91
C GLU A 422 -11.29 2.96 -10.10
N LEU A 423 -10.54 3.22 -9.03
CA LEU A 423 -9.23 3.87 -9.05
C LEU A 423 -8.23 3.13 -9.94
N HIS A 424 -8.17 1.80 -9.85
CA HIS A 424 -7.24 1.03 -10.67
C HIS A 424 -7.51 1.23 -12.17
N LYS A 425 -8.75 1.01 -12.61
CA LYS A 425 -9.09 1.04 -14.04
C LYS A 425 -9.29 2.46 -14.61
N LEU A 426 -9.71 3.44 -13.79
CA LEU A 426 -10.08 4.79 -14.27
C LEU A 426 -9.10 5.90 -13.93
N TRP A 427 -8.34 5.81 -12.83
CA TRP A 427 -7.47 6.93 -12.43
C TRP A 427 -6.33 7.12 -13.44
N ARG A 428 -6.21 8.33 -13.96
CA ARG A 428 -5.15 8.72 -14.90
C ARG A 428 -3.99 9.36 -14.13
N THR A 429 -2.99 8.54 -13.79
CA THR A 429 -1.78 9.00 -13.10
C THR A 429 -0.84 9.67 -14.10
N ALA A 430 -0.49 10.95 -13.90
CA ALA A 430 0.41 11.66 -14.80
C ALA A 430 1.90 11.45 -14.48
N ARG A 431 2.25 11.27 -13.20
CA ARG A 431 3.65 11.13 -12.74
C ARG A 431 3.80 10.05 -11.66
N PRO A 432 4.99 9.43 -11.54
CA PRO A 432 5.29 8.50 -10.46
C PRO A 432 4.95 9.07 -9.08
N GLY A 433 4.40 8.22 -8.21
CA GLY A 433 3.95 8.61 -6.87
C GLY A 433 2.61 9.35 -6.82
N GLY A 434 1.95 9.64 -7.95
CA GLY A 434 0.59 10.23 -7.96
C GLY A 434 -0.54 9.26 -7.59
N TYR A 435 -0.23 7.98 -7.40
CA TYR A 435 -1.19 6.92 -7.04
C TYR A 435 -0.69 6.12 -5.84
N HIS A 436 -1.26 6.39 -4.66
CA HIS A 436 -0.86 5.74 -3.41
C HIS A 436 -2.00 4.88 -2.86
N LEU A 437 -2.06 3.63 -3.33
CA LEU A 437 -3.13 2.71 -2.93
C LEU A 437 -2.62 1.57 -2.04
N GLU A 438 -3.19 1.38 -0.84
CA GLU A 438 -2.97 0.18 -0.05
C GLU A 438 -3.98 -0.90 -0.46
N TYR A 439 -3.58 -1.82 -1.33
CA TYR A 439 -4.46 -2.89 -1.80
C TYR A 439 -3.78 -4.27 -1.75
N GLY A 440 -2.71 -4.37 -0.97
CA GLY A 440 -2.04 -5.64 -0.73
C GLY A 440 -2.74 -6.43 0.37
N PHE A 441 -3.05 -5.74 1.48
CA PHE A 441 -3.79 -6.30 2.61
C PHE A 441 -5.26 -5.83 2.60
N SER A 442 -5.59 -4.80 1.80
CA SER A 442 -6.94 -4.23 1.68
C SER A 442 -7.48 -3.79 3.04
N CYS A 443 -6.64 -3.09 3.80
CA CYS A 443 -6.91 -2.68 5.17
C CYS A 443 -7.74 -1.39 5.21
N MET A 444 -9.02 -1.52 5.56
CA MET A 444 -9.84 -0.37 5.92
C MET A 444 -9.23 0.40 7.10
N GLY A 445 -9.48 1.71 7.15
CA GLY A 445 -8.93 2.63 8.13
C GLY A 445 -7.54 3.18 7.79
N TYR A 446 -6.94 2.77 6.67
CA TYR A 446 -5.64 3.28 6.23
C TYR A 446 -5.72 4.69 5.63
N GLU A 447 -6.84 5.10 5.05
CA GLU A 447 -6.91 6.23 4.10
C GLU A 447 -6.45 7.57 4.70
N ILE A 448 -7.01 7.98 5.84
CA ILE A 448 -6.69 9.29 6.46
C ILE A 448 -5.27 9.28 7.05
N ALA A 449 -4.93 8.24 7.81
CA ALA A 449 -3.60 8.09 8.39
C ALA A 449 -2.52 7.95 7.31
N GLY A 450 -2.82 7.22 6.25
CA GLY A 450 -1.98 7.07 5.08
C GLY A 450 -1.79 8.40 4.35
N GLY A 451 -2.86 9.19 4.21
CA GLY A 451 -2.80 10.55 3.67
C GLY A 451 -1.86 11.44 4.45
N LEU A 452 -1.94 11.40 5.79
CA LEU A 452 -1.01 12.10 6.67
C LEU A 452 0.44 11.68 6.42
N GLY A 453 0.71 10.38 6.34
CA GLY A 453 2.05 9.85 6.05
C GLY A 453 2.59 10.27 4.68
N VAL A 454 1.75 10.26 3.65
CA VAL A 454 2.09 10.75 2.31
C VAL A 454 2.39 12.25 2.35
N LYS A 455 1.56 13.07 3.01
CA LYS A 455 1.80 14.52 3.12
C LYS A 455 3.07 14.85 3.90
N MET A 456 3.48 14.00 4.84
CA MET A 456 4.76 14.14 5.54
C MET A 456 5.95 13.80 4.65
N ALA A 457 5.80 12.86 3.72
CA ALA A 457 6.83 12.51 2.74
C ALA A 457 6.94 13.54 1.61
N GLU A 458 5.79 14.06 1.17
CA GLU A 458 5.63 14.94 0.01
C GLU A 458 4.90 16.24 0.43
N PRO A 459 5.56 17.12 1.22
CA PRO A 459 4.91 18.28 1.81
C PRO A 459 4.38 19.29 0.78
N GLU A 460 4.99 19.34 -0.41
CA GLU A 460 4.63 20.28 -1.46
C GLU A 460 3.44 19.81 -2.32
N ARG A 461 3.18 18.49 -2.37
CA ARG A 461 2.13 17.93 -3.23
C ARG A 461 0.77 17.98 -2.55
N GLU A 462 -0.28 18.24 -3.32
CA GLU A 462 -1.67 18.12 -2.82
C GLU A 462 -2.03 16.64 -2.66
N VAL A 463 -2.56 16.27 -1.50
CA VAL A 463 -2.89 14.88 -1.14
C VAL A 463 -4.41 14.74 -1.03
N PHE A 464 -4.98 14.00 -1.96
CA PHE A 464 -6.42 13.71 -2.06
C PHE A 464 -6.71 12.35 -1.46
N VAL A 465 -7.31 12.34 -0.26
CA VAL A 465 -7.73 11.11 0.42
C VAL A 465 -9.16 10.78 -0.01
N MET A 466 -9.34 9.68 -0.73
CA MET A 466 -10.67 9.17 -1.06
C MET A 466 -11.04 8.04 -0.10
N VAL A 467 -12.15 8.22 0.64
CA VAL A 467 -12.55 7.31 1.71
C VAL A 467 -14.05 7.06 1.67
N GLY A 468 -14.48 5.80 1.84
CA GLY A 468 -15.88 5.46 2.01
C GLY A 468 -16.34 5.62 3.46
N ASP A 469 -17.62 5.86 3.69
CA ASP A 469 -18.30 5.93 4.99
C ASP A 469 -17.89 4.79 5.96
N GLY A 470 -17.89 3.54 5.47
CA GLY A 470 -17.51 2.39 6.30
C GLY A 470 -16.05 2.44 6.77
N SER A 471 -15.11 2.82 5.90
CA SER A 471 -13.69 2.92 6.26
C SER A 471 -13.42 4.12 7.18
N TYR A 472 -14.12 5.23 6.94
CA TYR A 472 -14.06 6.41 7.80
C TYR A 472 -14.50 6.10 9.23
N MET A 473 -15.58 5.33 9.40
CA MET A 473 -16.06 4.94 10.73
C MET A 473 -15.11 4.00 11.48
N MET A 474 -14.24 3.27 10.77
CA MET A 474 -13.19 2.46 11.42
C MET A 474 -12.08 3.33 11.98
N MET A 475 -11.56 4.30 11.22
CA MET A 475 -10.44 5.13 11.64
C MET A 475 -10.50 6.55 11.04
N ASN A 476 -10.92 7.50 11.86
CA ASN A 476 -11.06 8.92 11.49
C ASN A 476 -10.20 9.88 12.34
N SER A 477 -9.70 9.41 13.48
CA SER A 477 -9.08 10.24 14.51
C SER A 477 -7.81 10.98 14.02
N GLU A 478 -7.04 10.37 13.11
CA GLU A 478 -5.82 10.98 12.56
C GLU A 478 -6.09 12.21 11.67
N LEU A 479 -7.36 12.51 11.35
CA LEU A 479 -7.72 13.80 10.77
C LEU A 479 -7.33 14.95 11.70
N ALA A 480 -7.60 14.82 13.00
CA ALA A 480 -7.23 15.83 13.99
C ALA A 480 -5.71 16.00 14.08
N VAL A 481 -4.95 14.93 13.87
CA VAL A 481 -3.48 14.97 13.82
C VAL A 481 -2.99 15.71 12.58
N SER A 482 -3.62 15.50 11.42
CA SER A 482 -3.32 16.27 10.20
C SER A 482 -3.49 17.77 10.41
N VAL A 483 -4.56 18.18 11.11
CA VAL A 483 -4.84 19.58 11.46
C VAL A 483 -3.82 20.10 12.47
N MET A 484 -3.58 19.37 13.57
CA MET A 484 -2.61 19.71 14.61
C MET A 484 -1.20 19.92 14.04
N MET A 485 -0.76 19.04 13.15
CA MET A 485 0.57 19.09 12.53
C MET A 485 0.65 20.01 11.32
N LYS A 486 -0.45 20.66 10.92
CA LYS A 486 -0.57 21.46 9.69
C LYS A 486 -0.12 20.68 8.45
N ARG A 487 -0.44 19.39 8.40
CA ARG A 487 -0.25 18.51 7.25
C ARG A 487 -1.57 18.42 6.50
N LYS A 488 -1.85 19.46 5.74
CA LYS A 488 -3.10 19.61 4.98
C LYS A 488 -3.37 18.38 4.11
N LEU A 489 -4.59 17.86 4.23
CA LEU A 489 -5.18 16.86 3.33
C LEU A 489 -6.44 17.43 2.67
N VAL A 490 -6.74 16.97 1.46
CA VAL A 490 -8.06 17.13 0.82
C VAL A 490 -8.77 15.78 0.94
N VAL A 491 -9.73 15.68 1.85
CA VAL A 491 -10.47 14.44 2.11
C VAL A 491 -11.80 14.48 1.36
N VAL A 492 -12.08 13.46 0.55
CA VAL A 492 -13.36 13.27 -0.12
C VAL A 492 -14.00 12.00 0.45
N LEU A 493 -15.02 12.19 1.28
CA LEU A 493 -15.78 11.11 1.90
C LEU A 493 -17.01 10.79 1.05
N LEU A 494 -17.05 9.57 0.51
CA LEU A 494 -18.18 9.06 -0.25
C LEU A 494 -19.10 8.27 0.68
N ASP A 495 -20.28 8.82 0.94
CA ASP A 495 -21.33 8.14 1.71
C ASP A 495 -22.27 7.39 0.76
N ASN A 496 -22.06 6.08 0.65
CA ASN A 496 -22.95 5.19 -0.11
C ASN A 496 -23.81 4.30 0.81
N ARG A 497 -23.77 4.57 2.13
CA ARG A 497 -24.57 3.90 3.17
C ARG A 497 -24.25 2.41 3.31
N GLY A 498 -22.97 2.05 3.31
CA GLY A 498 -22.49 0.72 3.68
C GLY A 498 -21.36 0.14 2.83
N TYR A 499 -21.25 -1.18 2.81
CA TYR A 499 -20.23 -1.92 2.07
C TYR A 499 -20.69 -2.24 0.64
N GLY A 500 -20.85 -1.19 -0.17
CA GLY A 500 -21.43 -1.28 -1.52
C GLY A 500 -20.75 -2.30 -2.45
N CYS A 501 -19.42 -2.38 -2.46
CA CYS A 501 -18.71 -3.34 -3.31
C CYS A 501 -18.93 -4.81 -2.89
N ILE A 502 -19.01 -5.07 -1.58
CA ILE A 502 -19.26 -6.41 -1.04
C ILE A 502 -20.72 -6.80 -1.29
N ASN A 503 -21.65 -5.85 -1.20
CA ASN A 503 -23.02 -6.08 -1.65
C ASN A 503 -23.05 -6.50 -3.13
N ARG A 504 -22.33 -5.81 -4.03
CA ARG A 504 -22.27 -6.20 -5.45
C ARG A 504 -21.69 -7.60 -5.64
N LEU A 505 -20.62 -7.94 -4.92
CA LEU A 505 -20.03 -9.29 -4.97
C LEU A 505 -21.00 -10.37 -4.46
N GLN A 506 -21.66 -10.13 -3.33
CA GLN A 506 -22.69 -11.01 -2.76
C GLN A 506 -23.79 -11.33 -3.79
N ASN A 507 -24.29 -10.29 -4.48
CA ASN A 507 -25.29 -10.44 -5.54
C ASN A 507 -24.74 -11.16 -6.79
N ALA A 508 -23.49 -10.89 -7.18
CA ALA A 508 -22.85 -11.56 -8.32
C ALA A 508 -22.70 -13.08 -8.12
N CYS A 509 -22.50 -13.51 -6.87
CA CYS A 509 -22.50 -14.92 -6.46
C CYS A 509 -23.91 -15.52 -6.30
N GLY A 510 -24.97 -14.78 -6.63
CA GLY A 510 -26.37 -15.22 -6.51
C GLY A 510 -26.97 -15.08 -5.09
N GLY A 511 -26.22 -14.53 -4.14
CA GLY A 511 -26.72 -14.20 -2.81
C GLY A 511 -27.75 -13.07 -2.85
N ALA A 512 -28.65 -13.03 -1.85
CA ALA A 512 -29.48 -11.84 -1.62
C ALA A 512 -28.66 -10.72 -0.96
N PRO A 513 -29.02 -9.45 -1.15
CA PRO A 513 -28.52 -8.36 -0.33
C PRO A 513 -28.79 -8.64 1.15
N PHE A 514 -27.75 -8.65 1.97
CA PHE A 514 -27.86 -8.81 3.43
C PHE A 514 -26.61 -8.29 4.12
N ASN A 515 -26.80 -7.48 5.19
CA ASN A 515 -25.78 -7.01 6.12
C ASN A 515 -24.61 -6.21 5.51
N ASN A 516 -24.68 -5.86 4.22
CA ASN A 516 -23.67 -5.06 3.55
C ASN A 516 -24.08 -3.60 3.44
N LEU A 517 -25.30 -3.30 3.00
CA LEU A 517 -25.84 -1.95 3.04
C LEU A 517 -26.57 -1.73 4.37
N LEU A 518 -26.57 -0.50 4.89
CA LEU A 518 -27.23 -0.17 6.16
C LEU A 518 -28.73 -0.53 6.14
N ARG A 519 -29.40 -0.35 5.00
CA ARG A 519 -30.81 -0.72 4.82
C ARG A 519 -31.09 -2.22 4.89
N ASP A 520 -30.08 -3.05 4.65
CA ASP A 520 -30.16 -4.51 4.63
C ASP A 520 -29.55 -5.13 5.91
N ALA A 521 -29.18 -4.29 6.89
CA ALA A 521 -28.69 -4.70 8.20
C ALA A 521 -29.84 -4.95 9.18
N HIS A 522 -29.55 -5.60 10.31
CA HIS A 522 -30.51 -5.74 11.39
C HIS A 522 -30.58 -4.44 12.21
N PHE A 523 -31.79 -3.90 12.38
CA PHE A 523 -32.06 -2.72 13.19
C PHE A 523 -33.31 -2.93 14.05
N GLU A 524 -33.27 -2.41 15.27
CA GLU A 524 -34.40 -2.46 16.23
C GLU A 524 -35.32 -1.23 16.12
N THR A 525 -35.04 -0.33 15.18
CA THR A 525 -35.73 0.96 14.99
C THR A 525 -36.24 1.12 13.56
N ASP A 526 -37.39 1.77 13.36
CA ASP A 526 -37.94 2.00 12.02
C ASP A 526 -37.14 2.99 11.15
N VAL A 527 -36.15 3.68 11.75
CA VAL A 527 -35.32 4.69 11.10
C VAL A 527 -33.85 4.28 11.21
N LEU A 528 -33.14 4.30 10.07
CA LEU A 528 -31.69 4.06 10.04
C LEU A 528 -30.93 5.24 10.67
N PRO A 529 -29.84 5.00 11.41
CA PRO A 529 -28.98 6.07 11.88
C PRO A 529 -28.45 6.92 10.72
N ALA A 530 -28.73 8.22 10.75
CA ALA A 530 -28.17 9.18 9.81
C ALA A 530 -26.93 9.83 10.44
N VAL A 531 -25.75 9.28 10.16
CA VAL A 531 -24.49 9.84 10.67
C VAL A 531 -24.20 11.15 9.92
N ASP A 532 -24.14 12.26 10.65
CA ASP A 532 -23.67 13.53 10.08
C ASP A 532 -22.14 13.54 9.99
N PHE A 533 -21.63 12.96 8.90
CA PHE A 533 -20.20 12.91 8.63
C PHE A 533 -19.58 14.32 8.52
N ALA A 534 -20.32 15.29 7.98
CA ALA A 534 -19.80 16.64 7.81
C ALA A 534 -19.62 17.32 9.18
N ALA A 535 -20.58 17.19 10.09
CA ALA A 535 -20.43 17.67 11.47
C ALA A 535 -19.30 16.95 12.21
N HIS A 536 -19.15 15.64 12.05
CA HIS A 536 -18.07 14.89 12.69
C HIS A 536 -16.68 15.36 12.22
N LEU A 537 -16.48 15.54 10.91
CA LEU A 537 -15.25 16.07 10.33
C LEU A 537 -14.93 17.50 10.82
N ARG A 538 -15.94 18.38 10.95
CA ARG A 538 -15.77 19.71 11.57
C ARG A 538 -15.34 19.61 13.03
N ALA A 539 -15.93 18.69 13.78
CA ALA A 539 -15.60 18.48 15.19
C ALA A 539 -14.14 18.00 15.38
N LEU A 540 -13.56 17.34 14.37
CA LEU A 540 -12.15 16.96 14.33
C LEU A 540 -11.22 18.10 13.85
N GLY A 541 -11.75 19.28 13.55
CA GLY A 541 -10.98 20.49 13.23
C GLY A 541 -10.73 20.77 11.76
N ALA A 542 -11.29 19.97 10.83
CA ALA A 542 -11.20 20.25 9.40
C ALA A 542 -12.19 21.34 8.98
N VAL A 543 -11.85 22.08 7.91
CA VAL A 543 -12.87 22.84 7.17
C VAL A 543 -13.70 21.81 6.41
N THR A 544 -15.03 21.90 6.47
CA THR A 544 -15.88 20.85 5.88
C THR A 544 -17.18 21.38 5.32
N GLU A 545 -17.52 20.87 4.14
CA GLU A 545 -18.82 21.03 3.50
C GLU A 545 -19.37 19.70 3.01
N GLN A 546 -20.70 19.62 2.94
CA GLN A 546 -21.40 18.52 2.28
C GLN A 546 -21.95 19.07 0.96
N VAL A 547 -21.76 18.31 -0.12
CA VAL A 547 -22.13 18.70 -1.48
C VAL A 547 -23.04 17.65 -2.11
N THR A 548 -23.78 18.08 -3.13
CA THR A 548 -24.66 17.22 -3.93
C THR A 548 -24.27 17.35 -5.40
N GLY A 549 -24.02 16.21 -6.05
CA GLY A 549 -23.58 16.16 -7.45
C GLY A 549 -22.13 16.59 -7.69
N VAL A 550 -21.67 16.32 -8.91
CA VAL A 550 -20.25 16.47 -9.31
C VAL A 550 -19.85 17.93 -9.54
N ALA A 551 -20.79 18.77 -10.01
CA ALA A 551 -20.55 20.21 -10.17
C ALA A 551 -20.17 20.88 -8.84
N ALA A 552 -20.99 20.70 -7.80
CA ALA A 552 -20.73 21.25 -6.47
C ALA A 552 -19.45 20.67 -5.83
N LEU A 553 -19.17 19.39 -6.06
CA LEU A 553 -17.89 18.77 -5.68
C LEU A 553 -16.70 19.45 -6.36
N SER A 554 -16.80 19.77 -7.66
CA SER A 554 -15.72 20.42 -8.40
C SER A 554 -15.41 21.81 -7.83
N ASP A 555 -16.44 22.59 -7.50
CA ASP A 555 -16.28 23.89 -6.86
C ASP A 555 -15.66 23.78 -5.45
N ALA A 556 -16.08 22.76 -4.69
CA ALA A 556 -15.55 22.45 -3.36
C ALA A 556 -14.07 22.06 -3.40
N LEU A 557 -13.66 21.29 -4.40
CA LEU A 557 -12.26 20.87 -4.59
C LEU A 557 -11.33 22.07 -4.85
N GLU A 558 -11.78 23.09 -5.57
CA GLU A 558 -10.97 24.32 -5.76
C GLU A 558 -10.83 25.11 -4.45
N ARG A 559 -11.88 25.18 -3.62
CA ARG A 559 -11.78 25.77 -2.27
C ARG A 559 -10.86 24.94 -1.37
N ALA A 560 -10.95 23.61 -1.45
CA ALA A 560 -10.09 22.71 -0.70
C ALA A 560 -8.61 22.88 -1.05
N LYS A 561 -8.28 23.06 -2.34
CA LYS A 561 -6.93 23.38 -2.82
C LYS A 561 -6.44 24.73 -2.29
N ALA A 562 -7.30 25.75 -2.23
CA ALA A 562 -6.94 27.06 -1.68
C ALA A 562 -6.82 27.08 -0.14
N SER A 563 -7.40 26.09 0.56
CA SER A 563 -7.39 26.03 2.02
C SER A 563 -5.97 25.87 2.58
N PRO A 564 -5.61 26.59 3.66
CA PRO A 564 -4.33 26.41 4.35
C PRO A 564 -4.33 25.25 5.37
N VAL A 565 -5.51 24.67 5.64
CA VAL A 565 -5.72 23.58 6.60
C VAL A 565 -6.46 22.42 5.93
N THR A 566 -6.43 21.24 6.56
CA THR A 566 -7.16 20.06 6.08
C THR A 566 -8.62 20.40 5.77
N TYR A 567 -9.05 20.01 4.58
CA TYR A 567 -10.37 20.30 4.04
C TYR A 567 -11.05 18.98 3.69
N ALA A 568 -12.28 18.80 4.16
CA ALA A 568 -13.06 17.60 3.91
C ALA A 568 -14.35 17.93 3.15
N ILE A 569 -14.70 17.07 2.19
CA ILE A 569 -15.89 17.19 1.37
C ILE A 569 -16.66 15.89 1.52
N VAL A 570 -17.90 15.98 1.99
CA VAL A 570 -18.81 14.83 2.08
C VAL A 570 -19.72 14.84 0.87
N ILE A 571 -19.82 13.71 0.16
CA ILE A 571 -20.72 13.54 -0.97
C ILE A 571 -21.45 12.20 -0.86
N ASN A 572 -22.75 12.22 -1.08
CA ASN A 572 -23.53 10.99 -1.13
C ASN A 572 -23.39 10.37 -2.52
N THR A 573 -23.14 9.06 -2.60
CA THR A 573 -23.06 8.34 -3.89
C THR A 573 -24.06 7.18 -3.94
N ASP A 574 -24.39 6.76 -5.16
CA ASP A 574 -25.22 5.56 -5.34
C ASP A 574 -24.36 4.30 -5.12
N PRO A 575 -24.73 3.40 -4.18
CA PRO A 575 -23.97 2.17 -3.91
C PRO A 575 -24.07 1.11 -5.02
N LEU A 576 -25.01 1.21 -5.96
CA LEU A 576 -25.29 0.13 -6.91
C LEU A 576 -24.50 0.20 -8.23
N PRO A 577 -24.38 1.36 -8.91
CA PRO A 577 -23.63 1.45 -10.15
C PRO A 577 -22.14 1.21 -9.93
N SER A 578 -21.53 0.48 -10.86
CA SER A 578 -20.07 0.39 -11.03
C SER A 578 -19.76 0.37 -12.51
N THR A 579 -18.57 0.80 -12.91
CA THR A 579 -18.19 0.79 -14.32
C THR A 579 -18.17 -0.66 -14.84
N LYS A 580 -19.03 -0.94 -15.83
CA LYS A 580 -19.28 -2.30 -16.34
C LYS A 580 -18.13 -2.80 -17.22
N GLU A 581 -17.51 -1.88 -17.94
CA GLU A 581 -16.40 -2.14 -18.83
C GLU A 581 -15.11 -2.46 -18.05
N GLY A 582 -14.32 -3.38 -18.60
CA GLY A 582 -13.12 -3.89 -17.96
C GLY A 582 -13.38 -5.06 -17.02
N GLY A 583 -12.41 -5.32 -16.14
CA GLY A 583 -12.39 -6.44 -15.22
C GLY A 583 -12.02 -7.78 -15.84
N ALA A 584 -11.81 -8.76 -14.98
CA ALA A 584 -11.53 -10.15 -15.34
C ALA A 584 -12.13 -11.09 -14.29
N TRP A 585 -12.17 -12.39 -14.58
CA TRP A 585 -12.67 -13.39 -13.64
C TRP A 585 -11.82 -13.45 -12.36
N TRP A 586 -12.48 -13.71 -11.24
CA TRP A 586 -11.84 -13.91 -9.93
C TRP A 586 -12.37 -15.20 -9.33
N ASP A 587 -11.48 -16.05 -8.81
CA ASP A 587 -11.87 -17.29 -8.12
C ASP A 587 -12.49 -16.98 -6.75
N VAL A 588 -13.78 -16.67 -6.78
CA VAL A 588 -14.64 -16.56 -5.60
C VAL A 588 -15.55 -17.79 -5.58
N PRO A 589 -15.26 -18.78 -4.72
CA PRO A 589 -16.04 -20.01 -4.68
C PRO A 589 -17.52 -19.74 -4.40
N VAL A 590 -18.38 -20.18 -5.32
CA VAL A 590 -19.84 -20.14 -5.16
C VAL A 590 -20.30 -21.47 -4.52
N PRO A 591 -21.23 -21.47 -3.55
CA PRO A 591 -21.73 -22.69 -2.92
C PRO A 591 -22.18 -23.74 -3.94
N GLU A 592 -21.84 -25.01 -3.65
CA GLU A 592 -22.21 -26.13 -4.53
C GLU A 592 -23.68 -26.52 -4.41
N VAL A 593 -24.28 -26.30 -3.24
CA VAL A 593 -25.69 -26.58 -2.95
C VAL A 593 -26.34 -25.31 -2.41
N SER A 594 -27.50 -24.96 -2.95
CA SER A 594 -28.32 -23.85 -2.43
C SER A 594 -29.79 -24.07 -2.78
N THR A 595 -30.68 -23.59 -1.90
CA THR A 595 -32.12 -23.49 -2.17
C THR A 595 -32.45 -22.28 -3.06
N ARG A 596 -31.50 -21.37 -3.30
CA ARG A 596 -31.67 -20.19 -4.15
C ARG A 596 -31.29 -20.51 -5.61
N PRO A 597 -32.22 -20.40 -6.58
CA PRO A 597 -31.92 -20.63 -7.98
C PRO A 597 -30.80 -19.74 -8.53
N GLU A 598 -30.69 -18.50 -8.03
CA GLU A 598 -29.66 -17.54 -8.45
C GLU A 598 -28.24 -18.03 -8.09
N VAL A 599 -28.08 -18.69 -6.93
CA VAL A 599 -26.80 -19.28 -6.51
C VAL A 599 -26.46 -20.48 -7.39
N THR A 600 -27.43 -21.34 -7.69
CA THR A 600 -27.23 -22.48 -8.61
C THR A 600 -26.79 -22.00 -9.99
N ALA A 601 -27.41 -20.94 -10.52
CA ALA A 601 -27.02 -20.32 -11.78
C ALA A 601 -25.61 -19.69 -11.70
N ALA A 602 -25.27 -19.02 -10.60
CA ALA A 602 -23.94 -18.46 -10.37
C ALA A 602 -22.86 -19.56 -10.28
N ARG A 603 -23.16 -20.69 -9.63
CA ARG A 603 -22.27 -21.86 -9.56
C ARG A 603 -21.98 -22.44 -10.93
N ALA A 604 -22.99 -22.56 -11.80
CA ALA A 604 -22.80 -23.03 -13.17
C ALA A 604 -21.83 -22.11 -13.95
N ARG A 605 -21.99 -20.78 -13.83
CA ARG A 605 -21.06 -19.80 -14.42
C ARG A 605 -19.65 -19.93 -13.83
N TYR A 606 -19.54 -20.08 -12.51
CA TYR A 606 -18.27 -20.26 -11.81
C TYR A 606 -17.52 -21.50 -12.30
N VAL A 607 -18.18 -22.66 -12.40
CA VAL A 607 -17.56 -23.91 -12.89
C VAL A 607 -17.07 -23.76 -14.34
N ALA A 608 -17.86 -23.12 -15.20
CA ALA A 608 -17.48 -22.86 -16.58
C ALA A 608 -16.26 -21.92 -16.68
N ALA A 609 -16.21 -20.86 -15.86
CA ALA A 609 -15.09 -19.92 -15.84
C ALA A 609 -13.81 -20.57 -15.28
N LYS A 610 -13.94 -21.38 -14.21
CA LYS A 610 -12.81 -22.09 -13.59
C LYS A 610 -12.10 -23.04 -14.56
N ALA A 611 -12.77 -23.55 -15.58
CA ALA A 611 -12.15 -24.37 -16.62
C ALA A 611 -11.09 -23.62 -17.44
N ARG A 612 -11.11 -22.28 -17.46
CA ARG A 612 -10.14 -21.41 -18.15
C ARG A 612 -8.93 -21.04 -17.29
N GLN A 613 -8.95 -21.39 -16.00
CA GLN A 613 -7.86 -21.12 -15.09
C GLN A 613 -6.62 -21.93 -15.50
N ARG A 614 -5.48 -21.24 -15.66
CA ARG A 614 -4.19 -21.90 -15.86
C ARG A 614 -3.85 -22.73 -14.61
N ARG A 615 -3.46 -23.99 -14.82
CA ARG A 615 -3.04 -24.91 -13.76
C ARG A 615 -1.54 -24.89 -13.55
#